data_AF-A0A9N7N8L6-F1
#
_entry.id   AF-A0A9N7N8L6-F1
#
_cell.length_a   1.000
_cell.length_b   1.000
_cell.length_c   1.000
_cell.angle_alpha   90.00
_cell.angle_beta   90.00
_cell.angle_gamma   90.00
#
_symmetry.space_group_name_H-M   'P 1'
#
loop_
_entity.id
_entity.type
_entity.pdbx_description
1 polymer ?
#
loop_
_entity_poly.entity_id
_entity_poly.type
_entity_poly.pdbx_seq_one_letter_code
_entity_poly.pdbx_strand_id
1 'polypeptide(L)'
;MASLSELNDDIIRRMAVGAIYSDFRWKINSLDFHRTADLLVTSSDDDSVLLLKSLRYLSMFDNRCLRYFKGHKERVVSLCMSPVNDGFMSGSLDHSVRMWDLRILDLAYNKHEIERRVHSVIDKFAERGLRSLAVAYQEVLEGRKEIPGDPWKLLGLLPLFDPPRHDSAETMRKALNLGINVKMVTGTIISTYFG
;
A
#
# COMPACT_ATOMS: atom_id res chain seq x y z
N MET A 1 20.53 29.74 -9.05
CA MET A 1 20.67 28.27 -8.91
C MET A 1 21.12 27.99 -7.50
N ALA A 2 20.25 27.46 -6.64
CA ALA A 2 20.68 27.04 -5.31
C ALA A 2 21.53 25.77 -5.46
N SER A 3 22.81 25.84 -5.10
CA SER A 3 23.67 24.66 -5.05
C SER A 3 23.11 23.71 -4.00
N LEU A 4 22.82 22.46 -4.36
CA LEU A 4 22.62 21.42 -3.36
C LEU A 4 23.89 21.34 -2.50
N SER A 5 23.81 21.83 -1.26
CA SER A 5 24.89 21.68 -0.30
C SER A 5 24.98 20.21 0.11
N GLU A 6 26.18 19.64 0.07
CA GLU A 6 26.42 18.30 0.60
C GLU A 6 25.98 18.21 2.06
N LEU A 7 25.47 17.03 2.47
CA LEU A 7 25.12 16.79 3.86
C LEU A 7 26.38 17.00 4.73
N ASN A 8 26.31 17.93 5.67
CA ASN A 8 27.38 18.15 6.66
C ASN A 8 26.90 17.74 8.06
N ASP A 9 27.85 17.54 8.99
CA ASP A 9 27.56 17.12 10.36
C ASP A 9 26.59 18.05 11.10
N ASP A 10 26.58 19.34 10.76
CA ASP A 10 25.66 20.31 11.35
C ASP A 10 24.22 20.06 10.89
N ILE A 11 24.00 19.77 9.60
CA ILE A 11 22.68 19.40 9.06
C ILE A 11 22.18 18.10 9.68
N ILE A 12 23.05 17.10 9.86
CA ILE A 12 22.69 15.83 10.51
C ILE A 12 22.29 16.06 11.97
N ARG A 13 23.03 16.89 12.70
CA ARG A 13 22.70 17.25 14.11
C ARG A 13 21.41 18.04 14.24
N ARG A 14 20.98 18.73 13.19
CA ARG A 14 19.71 19.48 13.13
C ARG A 14 18.53 18.64 12.70
N MET A 15 18.73 17.35 12.40
CA MET A 15 17.61 16.43 12.15
C MET A 15 16.71 16.39 13.39
N ALA A 16 15.45 16.73 13.18
CA ALA A 16 14.41 16.72 14.19
C ALA A 16 13.39 15.62 13.88
N VAL A 17 12.57 15.27 14.87
CA VAL A 17 11.48 14.32 14.68
C VAL A 17 10.49 14.88 13.66
N GLY A 18 10.38 14.24 12.50
CA GLY A 18 9.50 14.68 11.40
C GLY A 18 8.04 14.28 11.55
N ALA A 19 7.76 13.16 12.24
CA ALA A 19 6.41 12.68 12.50
C ALA A 19 6.38 11.82 13.78
N ILE A 20 5.27 11.86 14.52
CA ILE A 20 5.03 11.07 15.73
C ILE A 20 3.67 10.39 15.60
N TYR A 21 3.63 9.07 15.79
CA TYR A 21 2.41 8.27 15.84
C TYR A 21 2.23 7.76 17.28
N SER A 22 1.35 8.40 18.05
CA SER A 22 1.18 8.14 19.49
C SER A 22 -0.07 7.31 19.84
N ASP A 23 -0.83 6.85 18.85
CA ASP A 23 -2.07 6.08 19.05
C ASP A 23 -1.86 4.63 19.56
N PHE A 24 -0.64 4.28 19.97
CA PHE A 24 -0.27 2.99 20.50
C PHE A 24 -0.44 2.97 22.02
N ARG A 25 -1.32 2.09 22.52
CA ARG A 25 -1.52 1.91 23.96
C ARG A 25 -0.43 1.06 24.62
N TRP A 26 0.36 0.35 23.82
CA TRP A 26 1.28 -0.68 24.25
C TRP A 26 2.56 -0.66 23.41
N LYS A 27 3.51 -1.52 23.77
CA LYS A 27 4.82 -1.59 23.12
C LYS A 27 4.66 -1.92 21.64
N ILE A 28 5.48 -1.29 20.81
CA ILE A 28 5.62 -1.59 19.38
C ILE A 28 6.77 -2.61 19.28
N ASN A 29 6.53 -3.73 18.61
CA ASN A 29 7.53 -4.81 18.50
C ASN A 29 8.35 -4.71 17.23
N SER A 30 7.68 -4.39 16.12
CA SER A 30 8.28 -4.37 14.79
C SER A 30 7.49 -3.42 13.88
N LEU A 31 8.19 -2.79 12.94
CA LEU A 31 7.64 -1.88 11.94
C LEU A 31 8.36 -2.08 10.61
N ASP A 32 7.65 -1.83 9.50
CA ASP A 32 8.23 -1.87 8.17
C ASP A 32 7.51 -0.93 7.20
N PHE A 33 8.27 -0.31 6.30
CA PHE A 33 7.76 0.67 5.34
C PHE A 33 7.21 -0.02 4.09
N HIS A 34 6.09 0.50 3.60
CA HIS A 34 5.65 0.16 2.27
C HIS A 34 6.64 0.72 1.24
N ARG A 35 6.99 -0.07 0.23
CA ARG A 35 8.09 0.29 -0.68
C ARG A 35 7.76 1.42 -1.64
N THR A 36 6.50 1.53 -2.03
CA THR A 36 6.04 2.39 -3.12
C THR A 36 5.06 3.46 -2.68
N ALA A 37 4.56 3.38 -1.46
CA ALA A 37 3.53 4.26 -0.95
C ALA A 37 3.99 4.81 0.40
N ASP A 38 3.53 6.00 0.75
CA ASP A 38 3.81 6.67 2.03
C ASP A 38 3.02 6.00 3.17
N LEU A 39 3.24 4.70 3.34
CA LEU A 39 2.48 3.81 4.21
C LEU A 39 3.44 3.02 5.11
N LEU A 40 3.00 2.72 6.32
CA LEU A 40 3.80 2.06 7.36
C LEU A 40 2.98 0.93 8.00
N VAL A 41 3.55 -0.27 8.06
CA VAL A 41 2.98 -1.39 8.83
C VAL A 41 3.66 -1.44 10.20
N THR A 42 2.88 -1.61 11.25
CA THR A 42 3.38 -1.73 12.63
C THR A 42 2.73 -2.91 13.35
N SER A 43 3.49 -3.55 14.22
CA SER A 43 3.01 -4.51 15.20
C SER A 43 3.15 -3.94 16.59
N SER A 44 2.13 -4.11 17.40
CA SER A 44 2.10 -3.71 18.80
C SER A 44 1.56 -4.85 19.65
N ASP A 45 2.04 -4.94 20.89
CA ASP A 45 1.44 -5.78 21.91
C ASP A 45 -0.01 -5.37 22.11
N ASP A 46 -0.96 -6.29 22.00
CA ASP A 46 -2.33 -6.07 22.46
C ASP A 46 -2.70 -7.17 23.45
N ASP A 47 -2.49 -6.91 24.74
CA ASP A 47 -2.87 -7.83 25.82
C ASP A 47 -4.39 -7.86 26.07
N SER A 48 -5.16 -7.32 25.12
CA SER A 48 -6.61 -7.21 25.24
C SER A 48 -7.23 -8.50 24.71
N VAL A 49 -7.68 -9.36 25.63
CA VAL A 49 -8.55 -10.54 25.40
C VAL A 49 -9.75 -10.26 24.48
N LEU A 50 -10.03 -8.97 24.17
CA LEU A 50 -11.15 -8.52 23.35
C LEU A 50 -10.79 -7.70 22.09
N LEU A 51 -9.53 -7.39 21.79
CA LEU A 51 -9.19 -6.58 20.60
C LEU A 51 -7.91 -7.04 19.92
N LEU A 52 -8.09 -8.03 19.02
CA LEU A 52 -7.17 -8.55 18.00
C LEU A 52 -6.65 -7.46 17.03
N LYS A 53 -6.04 -6.38 17.50
CA LYS A 53 -5.58 -5.22 16.72
C LYS A 53 -4.05 -5.01 16.85
N SER A 54 -3.30 -6.10 16.95
CA SER A 54 -1.84 -6.07 17.07
C SER A 54 -1.18 -5.45 15.84
N LEU A 55 -1.81 -5.56 14.67
CA LEU A 55 -1.28 -5.11 13.38
C LEU A 55 -2.00 -3.87 12.87
N ARG A 56 -1.25 -2.82 12.53
CA ARG A 56 -1.79 -1.57 12.00
C ARG A 56 -1.13 -1.18 10.69
N TYR A 57 -1.94 -0.66 9.77
CA TYR A 57 -1.50 0.03 8.57
C TYR A 57 -1.74 1.53 8.74
N LEU A 58 -0.69 2.32 8.59
CA LEU A 58 -0.68 3.76 8.83
C LEU A 58 -0.37 4.50 7.54
N SER A 59 -1.00 5.66 7.36
CA SER A 59 -0.61 6.61 6.32
C SER A 59 0.31 7.66 6.91
N MET A 60 1.42 7.89 6.22
CA MET A 60 2.43 8.86 6.62
C MET A 60 2.11 10.29 6.17
N PHE A 61 1.18 10.43 5.25
CA PHE A 61 0.75 11.73 4.76
C PHE A 61 -0.16 12.46 5.76
N ASP A 62 -1.10 11.73 6.36
CA ASP A 62 -2.13 12.29 7.25
C ASP A 62 -1.98 11.82 8.71
N ASN A 63 -0.95 11.04 9.02
CA ASN A 63 -0.67 10.46 10.33
C ASN A 63 -1.85 9.65 10.90
N ARG A 64 -2.62 8.96 10.04
CA ARG A 64 -3.80 8.17 10.47
C ARG A 64 -3.59 6.68 10.32
N CYS A 65 -4.27 5.91 11.18
CA CYS A 65 -4.42 4.49 10.99
C CYS A 65 -5.50 4.19 9.94
N LEU A 66 -5.07 3.63 8.81
CA LEU A 66 -5.94 3.22 7.72
C LEU A 66 -6.67 1.92 8.04
N ARG A 67 -5.98 0.98 8.70
CA ARG A 67 -6.51 -0.38 8.89
C ARG A 67 -5.89 -1.09 10.08
N TYR A 68 -6.68 -1.99 10.67
CA TYR A 68 -6.24 -3.01 11.62
C TYR A 68 -6.34 -4.40 11.00
N PHE A 69 -5.34 -5.26 11.20
CA PHE A 69 -5.43 -6.68 10.82
C PHE A 69 -5.69 -7.52 12.06
N LYS A 70 -6.80 -8.27 12.00
CA LYS A 70 -7.22 -9.18 13.07
C LYS A 70 -6.99 -10.62 12.62
N GLY A 71 -6.37 -11.43 13.45
CA GLY A 71 -6.33 -12.87 13.19
C GLY A 71 -5.36 -13.67 14.04
N HIS A 72 -4.20 -13.10 14.38
CA HIS A 72 -3.28 -13.75 15.32
C HIS A 72 -3.93 -13.87 16.69
N LYS A 73 -3.75 -15.03 17.34
CA LYS A 73 -4.33 -15.32 18.66
C LYS A 73 -3.45 -14.81 19.80
N GLU A 74 -2.19 -14.54 19.50
CA GLU A 74 -1.16 -14.12 20.43
C GLU A 74 -0.32 -13.00 19.80
N ARG A 75 0.54 -12.41 20.62
CA ARG A 75 1.47 -11.34 20.26
C ARG A 75 2.21 -11.59 18.95
N VAL A 76 2.17 -10.60 18.06
CA VAL A 76 3.02 -10.55 16.87
C VAL A 76 4.42 -10.08 17.26
N VAL A 77 5.43 -10.90 16.94
CA VAL A 77 6.84 -10.66 17.29
C VAL A 77 7.65 -10.08 16.14
N SER A 78 7.22 -10.29 14.90
CA SER A 78 7.97 -9.85 13.72
C SER A 78 7.03 -9.57 12.55
N LEU A 79 7.44 -8.61 11.71
CA LEU A 79 6.76 -8.19 10.49
C LEU A 79 7.78 -7.99 9.37
N CYS A 80 7.36 -8.25 8.13
CA CYS A 80 8.12 -7.92 6.94
C CYS A 80 7.18 -7.66 5.75
N MET A 81 7.34 -6.51 5.10
CA MET A 81 6.69 -6.19 3.83
C MET A 81 7.29 -7.03 2.71
N SER A 82 6.42 -7.52 1.83
CA SER A 82 6.85 -8.26 0.66
C SER A 82 7.64 -7.37 -0.30
N PRO A 83 8.69 -7.91 -0.93
CA PRO A 83 9.44 -7.18 -1.93
C PRO A 83 8.73 -6.91 -3.25
N VAL A 84 7.73 -7.73 -3.56
CA VAL A 84 7.23 -7.90 -4.92
C VAL A 84 5.74 -7.59 -5.03
N ASN A 85 4.97 -7.81 -3.97
CA ASN A 85 3.52 -7.61 -3.97
C ASN A 85 3.10 -6.67 -2.83
N ASP A 86 1.90 -6.10 -2.97
CA ASP A 86 1.26 -5.30 -1.92
C ASP A 86 0.73 -6.25 -0.83
N GLY A 87 1.66 -6.79 -0.05
CA GLY A 87 1.39 -7.74 1.02
C GLY A 87 2.52 -7.75 2.04
N PHE A 88 2.27 -8.38 3.19
CA PHE A 88 3.26 -8.50 4.26
C PHE A 88 3.11 -9.81 5.02
N MET A 89 4.17 -10.23 5.70
CA MET A 89 4.17 -11.41 6.56
C MET A 89 4.29 -10.98 8.02
N SER A 90 3.61 -11.71 8.91
CA SER A 90 3.75 -11.56 10.35
C SER A 90 3.99 -12.90 11.03
N GLY A 91 4.92 -12.92 11.98
CA GLY A 91 5.17 -14.06 12.87
C GLY A 91 4.65 -13.78 14.27
N SER A 92 3.97 -14.74 14.90
CA SER A 92 3.34 -14.60 16.21
C SER A 92 3.73 -15.73 17.17
N LEU A 93 3.57 -15.45 18.47
CA LEU A 93 3.67 -16.46 19.53
C LEU A 93 2.55 -17.50 19.48
N ASP A 94 1.55 -17.35 18.59
CA ASP A 94 0.51 -18.36 18.35
C ASP A 94 1.00 -19.56 17.51
N HIS A 95 2.32 -19.67 17.36
CA HIS A 95 3.02 -20.67 16.54
C HIS A 95 2.65 -20.62 15.05
N SER A 96 2.20 -19.46 14.56
CA SER A 96 1.90 -19.28 13.13
C SER A 96 2.64 -18.10 12.51
N VAL A 97 2.93 -18.25 11.22
CA VAL A 97 3.30 -17.17 10.32
C VAL A 97 2.13 -16.94 9.37
N ARG A 98 1.73 -15.69 9.18
CA ARG A 98 0.62 -15.33 8.28
C ARG A 98 1.09 -14.40 7.20
N MET A 99 0.59 -14.63 6.00
CA MET A 99 0.71 -13.72 4.87
C MET A 99 -0.58 -12.92 4.74
N TRP A 100 -0.44 -11.61 4.62
CA TRP A 100 -1.52 -10.65 4.49
C TRP A 100 -1.42 -9.99 3.13
N ASP A 101 -2.46 -10.11 2.32
CA ASP A 101 -2.56 -9.42 1.04
C ASP A 101 -3.37 -8.13 1.23
N LEU A 102 -2.83 -7.01 0.76
CA LEU A 102 -3.44 -5.69 0.87
C LEU A 102 -4.38 -5.37 -0.30
N ARG A 103 -4.42 -6.22 -1.34
CA ARG A 103 -5.27 -6.03 -2.52
C ARG A 103 -6.73 -6.29 -2.16
N ILE A 104 -7.62 -5.42 -2.61
CA ILE A 104 -9.07 -5.52 -2.33
C ILE A 104 -9.71 -6.80 -2.91
N LEU A 105 -9.08 -7.39 -3.93
CA LEU A 105 -9.46 -8.67 -4.50
C LEU A 105 -9.38 -9.82 -3.48
N ASP A 106 -8.40 -9.77 -2.58
CA ASP A 106 -8.19 -10.80 -1.56
C ASP A 106 -9.19 -10.71 -0.41
N LEU A 107 -9.90 -9.60 -0.32
CA LEU A 107 -10.99 -9.40 0.64
C LEU A 107 -12.33 -9.93 0.09
N ALA A 108 -12.41 -10.22 -1.21
CA ALA A 108 -13.63 -10.67 -1.85
C ALA A 108 -13.99 -12.09 -1.44
N TYR A 109 -15.23 -12.32 -1.00
CA TYR A 109 -15.71 -13.63 -0.55
C TYR A 109 -15.54 -14.74 -1.61
N ASN A 110 -15.62 -14.38 -2.89
CA ASN A 110 -15.49 -15.28 -4.03
C ASN A 110 -14.19 -15.09 -4.82
N LYS A 111 -13.10 -14.65 -4.15
CA LYS A 111 -11.77 -14.43 -4.76
C LYS A 111 -11.42 -15.48 -5.82
N HIS A 112 -11.45 -16.77 -5.45
CA HIS A 112 -11.01 -17.88 -6.31
C HIS A 112 -11.80 -17.99 -7.62
N GLU A 113 -13.04 -17.48 -7.65
CA GLU A 113 -13.87 -17.48 -8.86
C GLU A 113 -13.59 -16.25 -9.73
N ILE A 114 -13.34 -15.09 -9.12
CA ILE A 114 -13.25 -13.80 -9.84
C ILE A 114 -11.82 -13.39 -10.18
N GLU A 115 -10.81 -13.96 -9.52
CA GLU A 115 -9.40 -13.55 -9.62
C GLU A 115 -8.88 -13.55 -11.05
N ARG A 116 -9.02 -14.67 -11.78
CA ARG A 116 -8.59 -14.77 -13.19
C ARG A 116 -9.24 -13.72 -14.08
N ARG A 117 -10.54 -13.45 -13.85
CA ARG A 117 -11.29 -12.47 -14.65
C ARG A 117 -10.86 -11.05 -14.32
N VAL A 118 -10.63 -10.74 -13.05
CA VAL A 118 -10.14 -9.44 -12.58
C VAL A 118 -8.75 -9.15 -13.14
N HIS A 119 -7.82 -10.10 -13.05
CA HIS A 119 -6.49 -9.95 -13.64
C HIS A 119 -6.55 -9.69 -15.16
N SER A 120 -7.35 -10.47 -15.90
CA SER A 120 -7.50 -10.25 -17.34
C SER A 120 -8.04 -8.87 -17.71
N VAL A 121 -8.91 -8.27 -16.89
CA VAL A 121 -9.43 -6.92 -17.12
C VAL A 121 -8.40 -5.86 -16.76
N ILE A 122 -7.62 -6.06 -15.69
CA ILE A 122 -6.51 -5.18 -15.31
C ILE A 122 -5.47 -5.13 -16.44
N ASP A 123 -5.11 -6.28 -17.00
CA ASP A 123 -4.14 -6.37 -18.11
C ASP A 123 -4.67 -5.62 -19.35
N LYS A 124 -5.95 -5.79 -19.69
CA LYS A 124 -6.59 -5.03 -20.79
C LYS A 124 -6.64 -3.53 -20.55
N PHE A 125 -6.72 -3.08 -19.31
CA PHE A 125 -6.64 -1.66 -18.98
C PHE A 125 -5.19 -1.17 -19.10
N ALA A 126 -4.22 -1.95 -18.63
CA ALA A 126 -2.80 -1.63 -18.74
C ALA A 126 -2.32 -1.54 -20.20
N GLU A 127 -2.74 -2.48 -21.07
CA GLU A 127 -2.47 -2.46 -22.52
C GLU A 127 -2.99 -1.19 -23.21
N ARG A 128 -3.99 -0.53 -22.61
CA ARG A 128 -4.58 0.71 -23.10
C ARG A 128 -4.03 1.96 -22.40
N GLY A 129 -3.01 1.82 -21.57
CA GLY A 129 -2.44 2.89 -20.76
C GLY A 129 -3.37 3.39 -19.65
N LEU A 130 -4.34 2.59 -19.22
CA LEU A 130 -5.31 2.93 -18.18
C LEU A 130 -4.89 2.29 -16.85
N ARG A 131 -4.99 3.05 -15.76
CA ARG A 131 -4.86 2.48 -14.40
C ARG A 131 -6.15 1.78 -14.01
N SER A 132 -6.05 0.76 -13.17
CA SER A 132 -7.21 0.03 -12.66
C SER A 132 -7.52 0.41 -11.23
N LEU A 133 -8.76 0.80 -10.93
CA LEU A 133 -9.27 1.01 -9.57
C LEU A 133 -10.33 -0.04 -9.27
N ALA A 134 -10.11 -0.86 -8.24
CA ALA A 134 -11.06 -1.87 -7.83
C ALA A 134 -12.04 -1.31 -6.77
N VAL A 135 -13.33 -1.56 -6.97
CA VAL A 135 -14.41 -1.11 -6.08
C VAL A 135 -15.06 -2.32 -5.42
N ALA A 136 -15.10 -2.32 -4.09
CA ALA A 136 -15.82 -3.31 -3.31
C ALA A 136 -16.68 -2.62 -2.24
N TYR A 137 -17.73 -3.30 -1.80
CA TYR A 137 -18.57 -2.83 -0.71
C TYR A 137 -18.74 -3.93 0.34
N GLN A 138 -19.07 -3.51 1.57
CA GLN A 138 -19.35 -4.37 2.71
C GLN A 138 -20.60 -3.82 3.41
N GLU A 139 -21.58 -4.69 3.67
CA GLU A 139 -22.76 -4.34 4.46
C GLU A 139 -22.40 -4.38 5.95
N VAL A 140 -22.70 -3.32 6.70
CA VAL A 140 -22.47 -3.25 8.15
C VAL A 140 -23.81 -3.26 8.85
N LEU A 141 -24.10 -4.33 9.58
CA LEU A 141 -25.30 -4.42 10.42
C LEU A 141 -25.19 -3.37 11.53
N GLU A 142 -26.21 -2.52 11.64
CA GLU A 142 -26.37 -1.43 12.61
C GLU A 142 -25.43 -0.21 12.48
N GLY A 143 -25.01 0.24 11.29
CA GLY A 143 -24.52 1.63 11.06
C GLY A 143 -23.31 2.11 11.88
N ARG A 144 -22.77 1.30 12.79
CA ARG A 144 -21.60 1.55 13.60
C ARG A 144 -20.41 0.95 12.87
N LYS A 145 -19.62 1.82 12.23
CA LYS A 145 -18.39 1.47 11.47
C LYS A 145 -17.36 0.65 12.25
N GLU A 146 -17.53 0.47 13.56
CA GLU A 146 -16.62 -0.25 14.44
C GLU A 146 -16.89 -1.77 14.50
N ILE A 147 -18.06 -2.22 14.04
CA ILE A 147 -18.45 -3.64 14.01
C ILE A 147 -17.96 -4.25 12.69
N PRO A 148 -17.36 -5.46 12.70
CA PRO A 148 -17.04 -6.16 11.45
C PRO A 148 -18.31 -6.41 10.64
N GLY A 149 -18.39 -5.85 9.43
CA GLY A 149 -19.49 -6.13 8.50
C GLY A 149 -19.34 -7.47 7.78
N ASP A 150 -20.24 -7.73 6.84
CA ASP A 150 -20.21 -8.91 5.98
C ASP A 150 -18.93 -9.00 5.12
N PRO A 151 -18.56 -10.18 4.58
CA PRO A 151 -17.44 -10.28 3.64
C PRO A 151 -17.53 -9.26 2.51
N TRP A 152 -16.38 -8.70 2.09
CA TRP A 152 -16.37 -7.71 1.01
C TRP A 152 -16.88 -8.34 -0.29
N LYS A 153 -17.74 -7.59 -0.98
CA LYS A 153 -18.27 -7.94 -2.29
C LYS A 153 -17.62 -7.02 -3.33
N LEU A 154 -16.74 -7.59 -4.17
CA LEU A 154 -16.14 -6.84 -5.27
C LEU A 154 -17.22 -6.53 -6.31
N LEU A 155 -17.45 -5.26 -6.57
CA LEU A 155 -18.41 -4.79 -7.57
C LEU A 155 -17.81 -4.76 -8.96
N GLY A 156 -16.56 -4.33 -9.08
CA GLY A 156 -15.90 -4.26 -10.37
C GLY A 156 -14.61 -3.44 -10.39
N LEU A 157 -14.10 -3.22 -11.60
CA LEU A 157 -12.92 -2.43 -11.90
C LEU A 157 -13.32 -1.20 -12.70
N LEU A 158 -12.84 -0.04 -12.27
CA LEU A 158 -12.97 1.22 -12.98
C LEU A 158 -11.63 1.54 -13.66
N PRO A 159 -11.63 1.81 -14.97
CA PRO A 159 -10.45 2.35 -15.62
C PRO A 159 -10.29 3.83 -15.24
N LEU A 160 -9.09 4.19 -14.78
CA LEU A 160 -8.70 5.56 -14.52
C LEU A 160 -7.70 6.00 -15.60
N PHE A 161 -8.07 7.04 -16.33
CA PHE A 161 -7.17 7.68 -17.27
C PHE A 161 -6.28 8.66 -16.50
N ASP A 162 -4.96 8.46 -16.59
CA ASP A 162 -3.96 9.39 -16.06
C ASP A 162 -3.30 10.08 -17.27
N PRO A 163 -3.90 11.16 -17.81
CA PRO A 163 -3.42 11.77 -19.04
C PRO A 163 -1.95 12.19 -18.89
N PRO A 164 -1.07 11.83 -19.84
CA PRO A 164 0.29 12.38 -19.85
C PRO A 164 0.20 13.90 -19.93
N ARG A 165 1.19 14.62 -19.37
CA ARG A 165 1.23 16.08 -19.52
C ARG A 165 1.22 16.43 -21.01
N HIS A 166 0.48 17.47 -21.36
CA HIS A 166 0.20 17.88 -22.74
C HIS A 166 1.47 18.11 -23.59
N ASP A 167 2.58 18.42 -22.94
CA ASP A 167 3.91 18.67 -23.53
C ASP A 167 4.78 17.41 -23.66
N SER A 168 4.44 16.32 -22.96
CA SER A 168 5.33 15.15 -22.81
C SER A 168 5.53 14.42 -24.13
N ALA A 169 4.48 14.24 -24.92
CA ALA A 169 4.57 13.56 -26.21
C ALA A 169 5.41 14.36 -27.22
N GLU A 170 5.27 15.68 -27.25
CA GLU A 170 6.05 16.54 -28.14
C GLU A 170 7.52 16.61 -27.69
N THR A 171 7.75 16.69 -26.39
CA THR A 171 9.11 16.71 -25.81
C THR A 171 9.85 15.41 -26.08
N MET A 172 9.20 14.26 -25.89
CA MET A 172 9.78 12.95 -26.25
C MET A 172 10.09 12.86 -27.74
N ARG A 173 9.19 13.33 -28.61
CA ARG A 173 9.38 13.32 -30.06
C ARG A 173 10.54 14.22 -30.50
N LYS A 174 10.66 15.41 -29.92
CA LYS A 174 11.79 16.33 -30.17
C LYS A 174 13.11 15.73 -29.69
N ALA A 175 13.13 15.12 -28.51
CA ALA A 175 14.33 14.45 -27.99
C ALA A 175 14.79 13.31 -28.90
N LEU A 176 13.87 12.44 -29.35
CA LEU A 176 14.19 11.37 -30.29
C LEU A 176 14.70 11.89 -31.63
N ASN A 177 14.08 12.94 -32.18
CA ASN A 177 14.53 13.57 -33.43
C ASN A 177 15.93 14.20 -33.31
N LEU A 178 16.35 14.59 -32.11
CA LEU A 178 17.70 15.09 -31.81
C LEU A 178 18.70 13.95 -31.52
N GLY A 179 18.29 12.69 -31.68
CA GLY A 179 19.12 11.52 -31.38
C GLY A 179 19.29 11.25 -29.87
N ILE A 180 18.53 11.93 -29.02
CA ILE A 180 18.58 11.76 -27.57
C ILE A 180 17.67 10.58 -27.21
N ASN A 181 18.26 9.55 -26.62
CA ASN A 181 17.52 8.39 -26.18
C ASN A 181 16.74 8.72 -24.89
N VAL A 182 15.42 8.57 -24.92
CA VAL A 182 14.56 8.89 -23.78
C VAL A 182 14.28 7.60 -23.01
N LYS A 183 14.68 7.57 -21.74
CA LYS A 183 14.33 6.50 -20.81
C LYS A 183 13.42 7.07 -19.73
N MET A 184 12.24 6.50 -19.59
CA MET A 184 11.30 6.94 -18.57
C MET A 184 11.65 6.32 -17.21
N VAL A 185 11.63 7.13 -16.16
CA VAL A 185 11.89 6.71 -14.78
C VAL A 185 10.63 7.00 -13.97
N THR A 186 9.84 5.98 -13.67
CA THR A 186 8.68 6.11 -12.77
C THR A 186 9.10 5.88 -11.33
N GLY A 187 8.57 6.71 -10.42
CA GLY A 187 8.61 6.44 -8.97
C GLY A 187 7.50 5.49 -8.48
N THR A 188 6.78 4.84 -9.40
CA THR A 188 5.71 3.88 -9.13
C THR A 188 6.00 2.54 -9.82
N ILE A 189 5.42 1.47 -9.27
CA ILE A 189 5.59 0.07 -9.68
C ILE A 189 5.55 -0.11 -11.20
N ILE A 190 6.41 -1.03 -11.68
CA ILE A 190 6.79 -1.28 -13.08
C ILE A 190 5.66 -1.92 -13.92
N SER A 191 4.39 -1.84 -13.48
CA SER A 191 3.27 -2.46 -14.20
C SER A 191 2.66 -1.56 -15.29
N THR A 192 3.17 -0.35 -15.51
CA THR A 192 2.61 0.59 -16.49
C THR A 192 3.58 0.83 -17.65
N TYR A 193 3.94 -0.23 -18.37
CA TYR A 193 4.59 -0.12 -19.67
C TYR A 193 4.27 -1.35 -20.50
N PHE A 194 3.60 -1.17 -21.64
CA PHE A 194 4.05 -1.67 -22.94
C PHE A 194 3.17 -1.07 -24.05
N GLY A 195 3.81 -0.67 -25.16
CA GLY A 195 3.17 -0.31 -26.43
C GLY A 195 3.37 1.14 -26.85
#